data_AF-A0A9Q4GWF4-F1
#
_entry.id   AF-A0A9Q4GWF4-F1
#
_cell.length_a   1.000
_cell.length_b   1.000
_cell.length_c   1.000
_cell.angle_alpha   90.00
_cell.angle_beta   90.00
_cell.angle_gamma   90.00
#
_symmetry.space_group_name_H-M   'P 1'
#
loop_
_entity.id
_entity.type
_entity.pdbx_description
1 polymer ?
#
loop_
_entity_poly.entity_id
_entity_poly.type
_entity_poly.pdbx_seq_one_letter_code
_entity_poly.pdbx_strand_id
1 'polypeptide(L)'
;MEFITAPTTDLTYSDVFLIPSKSEVTSRMDVDIAADDGTGATIPLVAANMTAVTGRRMVETMARRGGLGILPQDVPINVIRRVAGWVKDRHPVFETPLKVHPTDTVLDVLHLLGKRNHPAVCVVDEDGAFAGIVRHEDCEGVDRFSSVDSVLRQPSMALQAGDFPAPAGGRMPEQALERAFTAMDASATPYAPVLDGDRLVGILTPAGALRSGMFVPALDGDGRLRLGAAVGINGDVAGRAAALVEAGVDVLVVDTAHGHQRKMLDALAAVRGLGLTVPVVAGNVVSAAGVRELVAAGADIVKVGVGPGA
;
A
#
# COMPACT_ATOMS: atom_id res chain seq x y z
N MET A 1 3.63 20.37 -19.50
CA MET A 1 3.36 19.74 -20.82
C MET A 1 2.44 20.66 -21.57
N GLU A 2 2.74 20.94 -22.83
CA GLU A 2 1.90 21.77 -23.71
C GLU A 2 1.76 21.07 -25.05
N PHE A 3 0.61 21.26 -25.71
CA PHE A 3 0.47 20.80 -27.08
C PHE A 3 1.18 21.79 -28.00
N ILE A 4 1.95 21.28 -28.97
CA ILE A 4 2.58 22.09 -30.02
C ILE A 4 1.57 22.66 -31.02
N THR A 5 0.36 22.10 -31.05
CA THR A 5 -0.78 22.55 -31.83
C THR A 5 -2.01 22.64 -30.93
N ALA A 6 -3.00 23.47 -31.28
CA ALA A 6 -4.27 23.47 -30.57
C ALA A 6 -5.17 22.37 -31.15
N PRO A 7 -5.42 21.25 -30.43
CA PRO A 7 -6.30 20.21 -30.94
C PRO A 7 -7.73 20.73 -31.05
N THR A 8 -8.41 20.37 -32.14
CA THR A 8 -9.81 20.72 -32.40
C THR A 8 -10.78 19.56 -32.12
N THR A 9 -10.26 18.44 -31.64
CA THR A 9 -10.99 17.21 -31.33
C THR A 9 -10.52 16.66 -29.98
N ASP A 10 -11.32 15.80 -29.36
CA ASP A 10 -10.91 15.06 -28.17
C ASP A 10 -9.79 14.07 -28.51
N LEU A 11 -8.87 13.86 -27.56
CA LEU A 11 -7.70 13.00 -27.71
C LEU A 11 -7.65 11.98 -26.56
N THR A 12 -7.11 10.80 -26.84
CA THR A 12 -6.71 9.80 -25.82
C THR A 12 -5.20 9.57 -25.86
N TYR A 13 -4.70 8.70 -24.97
CA TYR A 13 -3.27 8.43 -24.81
C TYR A 13 -2.59 7.99 -26.12
N SER A 14 -3.28 7.21 -26.96
CA SER A 14 -2.74 6.68 -28.22
C SER A 14 -2.67 7.71 -29.34
N ASP A 15 -3.31 8.87 -29.21
CA ASP A 15 -3.34 9.91 -30.25
C ASP A 15 -2.13 10.85 -30.17
N VAL A 16 -1.35 10.78 -29.09
CA VAL A 16 -0.27 11.73 -28.78
C VAL A 16 1.01 11.01 -28.37
N PHE A 17 2.13 11.69 -28.56
CA PHE A 17 3.42 11.25 -28.04
C PHE A 17 4.18 12.43 -27.44
N LEU A 18 5.07 12.15 -26.49
CA LEU A 18 5.93 13.17 -25.90
C LEU A 18 7.07 13.50 -26.86
N ILE A 19 7.14 14.75 -27.31
CA ILE A 19 8.23 15.22 -28.17
C ILE A 19 9.49 15.41 -27.30
N PRO A 20 10.62 14.73 -27.61
CA PRO A 20 11.86 14.92 -26.87
C PRO A 20 12.31 16.37 -26.91
N SER A 21 12.74 16.88 -25.76
CA SER A 21 13.26 18.24 -25.60
C SER A 21 14.62 18.20 -24.89
N LYS A 22 15.39 19.28 -24.99
CA LYS A 22 16.67 19.40 -24.27
C LYS A 22 16.44 19.20 -22.76
N SER A 23 17.26 18.35 -22.14
CA SER A 23 17.22 18.07 -20.69
C SER A 23 18.61 18.24 -20.08
N GLU A 24 18.68 18.86 -18.92
CA GLU A 24 19.89 18.94 -18.08
C GLU A 24 19.88 17.87 -16.96
N VAL A 25 18.88 16.99 -16.94
CA VAL A 25 18.77 15.90 -15.95
C VAL A 25 19.88 14.87 -16.22
N THR A 26 20.78 14.71 -15.25
CA THR A 26 21.94 13.82 -15.34
C THR A 26 21.63 12.38 -14.97
N SER A 27 20.75 12.17 -14.00
CA SER A 27 20.31 10.85 -13.56
C SER A 27 18.79 10.83 -13.38
N ARG A 28 18.17 9.70 -13.70
CA ARG A 28 16.76 9.46 -13.39
C ARG A 28 16.45 9.50 -11.88
N MET A 29 17.48 9.32 -11.04
CA MET A 29 17.36 9.38 -9.59
C MET A 29 17.24 10.81 -9.06
N ASP A 30 17.55 11.82 -9.89
CA ASP A 30 17.49 13.24 -9.52
C ASP A 30 16.08 13.82 -9.62
N VAL A 31 15.12 13.05 -10.18
CA VAL A 31 13.74 13.49 -10.42
C VAL A 31 12.85 13.05 -9.26
N ASP A 32 12.25 14.04 -8.59
CA ASP A 32 11.18 13.78 -7.63
C ASP A 32 9.83 13.69 -8.35
N ILE A 33 9.11 12.61 -8.08
CA ILE A 33 7.78 12.30 -8.62
C ILE A 33 6.72 12.19 -7.53
N ALA A 34 7.05 12.59 -6.29
CA ALA A 34 6.11 12.60 -5.17
C ALA A 34 4.91 13.52 -5.46
N ALA A 35 3.75 13.16 -4.92
CA ALA A 35 2.57 13.99 -5.01
C ALA A 35 2.59 15.03 -3.88
N ASP A 36 2.59 16.31 -4.24
CA ASP A 36 2.44 17.42 -3.29
C ASP A 36 0.96 17.81 -3.13
N ASP A 37 0.16 16.85 -2.66
CA ASP A 37 -1.31 16.97 -2.56
C ASP A 37 -1.84 16.66 -1.15
N GLY A 38 -0.93 16.54 -0.17
CA GLY A 38 -1.25 16.22 1.23
C GLY A 38 -1.57 14.75 1.50
N THR A 39 -1.66 13.88 0.47
CA THR A 39 -1.92 12.45 0.69
C THR A 39 -0.75 11.71 1.31
N GLY A 40 0.48 12.24 1.19
CA GLY A 40 1.71 11.60 1.63
C GLY A 40 2.21 10.49 0.70
N ALA A 41 1.68 10.39 -0.52
CA ALA A 41 2.21 9.52 -1.56
C ALA A 41 3.54 10.06 -2.08
N THR A 42 4.55 9.19 -2.14
CA THR A 42 5.89 9.53 -2.65
C THR A 42 6.12 9.04 -4.07
N ILE A 43 5.14 8.33 -4.66
CA ILE A 43 5.08 8.02 -6.09
C ILE A 43 3.65 8.26 -6.60
N PRO A 44 3.45 8.59 -7.89
CA PRO A 44 2.14 8.96 -8.43
C PRO A 44 1.32 7.71 -8.83
N LEU A 45 1.30 6.69 -7.98
CA LEU A 45 0.56 5.45 -8.21
C LEU A 45 -0.51 5.24 -7.13
N VAL A 46 -1.77 5.13 -7.56
CA VAL A 46 -2.92 4.89 -6.70
C VAL A 46 -3.69 3.67 -7.19
N ALA A 47 -3.88 2.67 -6.34
CA ALA A 47 -4.71 1.51 -6.66
C ALA A 47 -6.20 1.86 -6.58
N ALA A 48 -6.93 1.52 -7.63
CA ALA A 48 -8.34 1.87 -7.80
C ALA A 48 -9.23 1.28 -6.69
N ASN A 49 -10.27 2.02 -6.29
CA ASN A 49 -11.23 1.67 -5.24
C ASN A 49 -12.26 0.61 -5.66
N MET A 50 -11.80 -0.46 -6.29
CA MET A 50 -12.62 -1.57 -6.78
C MET A 50 -12.41 -2.82 -5.94
N THR A 51 -13.48 -3.55 -5.64
CA THR A 51 -13.44 -4.77 -4.80
C THR A 51 -12.51 -5.85 -5.35
N ALA A 52 -12.35 -5.93 -6.68
CA ALA A 52 -11.45 -6.88 -7.33
C ALA A 52 -9.97 -6.45 -7.33
N VAL A 53 -9.68 -5.18 -7.02
CA VAL A 53 -8.33 -4.59 -7.12
C VAL A 53 -7.75 -4.33 -5.74
N THR A 54 -8.48 -3.60 -4.89
CA THR A 54 -7.94 -3.06 -3.65
C THR A 54 -8.56 -3.72 -2.43
N GLY A 55 -7.78 -4.62 -1.82
CA GLY A 55 -8.00 -5.12 -0.47
C GLY A 55 -6.80 -4.82 0.43
N ARG A 56 -6.82 -5.33 1.68
CA ARG A 56 -5.79 -5.05 2.70
C ARG A 56 -4.34 -5.21 2.22
N ARG A 57 -4.06 -6.25 1.42
CA ARG A 57 -2.71 -6.54 0.90
C ARG A 57 -2.26 -5.54 -0.16
N MET A 58 -3.19 -5.10 -1.01
CA MET A 58 -2.91 -4.09 -2.03
C MET A 58 -2.57 -2.76 -1.35
N VAL A 59 -3.40 -2.34 -0.38
CA VAL A 59 -3.16 -1.12 0.42
C VAL A 59 -1.79 -1.16 1.10
N GLU A 60 -1.48 -2.24 1.83
CA GLU A 60 -0.17 -2.43 2.45
C GLU A 60 0.98 -2.31 1.45
N THR A 61 0.88 -3.03 0.32
CA THR A 61 1.96 -3.09 -0.67
C THR A 61 2.17 -1.73 -1.34
N MET A 62 1.09 -1.05 -1.71
CA MET A 62 1.14 0.27 -2.31
C MET A 62 1.79 1.27 -1.34
N ALA A 63 1.29 1.34 -0.11
CA ALA A 63 1.82 2.26 0.90
C ALA A 63 3.29 1.98 1.23
N ARG A 64 3.69 0.71 1.40
CA ARG A 64 5.10 0.31 1.61
C ARG A 64 6.02 0.78 0.47
N ARG A 65 5.49 0.92 -0.74
CA ARG A 65 6.24 1.33 -1.94
C ARG A 65 6.00 2.79 -2.33
N GLY A 66 5.36 3.57 -1.46
CA GLY A 66 5.16 5.01 -1.64
C GLY A 66 3.88 5.41 -2.38
N GLY A 67 3.12 4.44 -2.87
CA GLY A 67 1.83 4.68 -3.51
C GLY A 67 0.68 4.68 -2.51
N LEU A 68 -0.55 4.70 -3.01
CA LEU A 68 -1.75 4.61 -2.19
C LEU A 68 -2.66 3.47 -2.64
N GLY A 69 -3.40 2.91 -1.71
CA GLY A 69 -4.54 2.05 -2.01
C GLY A 69 -5.81 2.63 -1.41
N ILE A 70 -6.86 2.73 -2.24
CA ILE A 70 -8.16 3.23 -1.81
C ILE A 70 -9.12 2.05 -1.63
N LEU A 71 -9.64 1.86 -0.42
CA LEU A 71 -10.63 0.82 -0.14
C LEU A 71 -11.98 1.16 -0.80
N PRO A 72 -12.74 0.16 -1.32
CA PRO A 72 -14.03 0.39 -1.97
C PRO A 72 -15.09 0.98 -1.03
N GLN A 73 -16.05 1.69 -1.61
CA GLN A 73 -17.09 2.39 -0.84
C GLN A 73 -18.09 1.47 -0.13
N ASP A 74 -18.27 0.23 -0.59
CA ASP A 74 -19.31 -0.69 -0.09
C ASP A 74 -18.82 -1.60 1.05
N VAL A 75 -17.59 -1.39 1.53
CA VAL A 75 -17.04 -2.20 2.63
C VAL A 75 -17.65 -1.76 3.97
N PRO A 76 -18.16 -2.69 4.80
CA PRO A 76 -18.67 -2.35 6.13
C PRO A 76 -17.61 -1.69 7.03
N ILE A 77 -18.01 -0.71 7.84
CA ILE A 77 -17.08 0.10 8.63
C ILE A 77 -16.25 -0.71 9.63
N ASN A 78 -16.84 -1.76 10.23
CA ASN A 78 -16.14 -2.68 11.12
C ASN A 78 -15.04 -3.47 10.38
N VAL A 79 -15.25 -3.77 9.10
CA VAL A 79 -14.23 -4.40 8.25
C VAL A 79 -13.13 -3.39 7.92
N ILE A 80 -13.47 -2.15 7.56
CA ILE A 80 -12.49 -1.08 7.33
C ILE A 80 -11.61 -0.88 8.57
N ARG A 81 -12.19 -0.73 9.76
CA ARG A 81 -11.44 -0.54 11.01
C ARG A 81 -10.44 -1.66 11.26
N ARG A 82 -10.84 -2.92 11.04
CA ARG A 82 -9.93 -4.07 11.16
C ARG A 82 -8.84 -4.05 10.10
N VAL A 83 -9.16 -3.68 8.86
CA VAL A 83 -8.17 -3.58 7.77
C VAL A 83 -7.19 -2.44 8.04
N ALA A 84 -7.66 -1.26 8.47
CA ALA A 84 -6.86 -0.11 8.82
C ALA A 84 -5.89 -0.46 9.96
N GLY A 85 -6.40 -0.98 11.09
CA GLY A 85 -5.55 -1.46 12.18
C GLY A 85 -4.53 -2.51 11.71
N TRP A 86 -4.94 -3.43 10.84
CA TRP A 86 -4.02 -4.42 10.28
C TRP A 86 -2.94 -3.81 9.39
N VAL A 87 -3.24 -2.79 8.58
CA VAL A 87 -2.27 -2.08 7.71
C VAL A 87 -1.33 -1.22 8.54
N LYS A 88 -1.87 -0.50 9.53
CA LYS A 88 -1.13 0.37 10.45
C LYS A 88 -0.13 -0.39 11.33
N ASP A 89 -0.40 -1.67 11.59
CA ASP A 89 0.49 -2.60 12.30
C ASP A 89 1.60 -3.21 11.43
N ARG A 90 1.58 -2.99 10.10
CA ARG A 90 2.62 -3.57 9.22
C ARG A 90 3.89 -2.73 9.27
N HIS A 91 5.02 -3.42 9.20
CA HIS A 91 6.31 -2.75 9.12
C HIS A 91 6.43 -1.94 7.81
N PRO A 92 6.92 -0.69 7.86
CA PRO A 92 7.11 0.18 6.69
C PRO A 92 8.10 -0.34 5.65
N VAL A 93 9.00 -1.25 6.05
CA VAL A 93 10.12 -1.74 5.22
C VAL A 93 10.06 -3.25 4.99
N PHE A 94 10.05 -4.06 6.05
CA PHE A 94 9.98 -5.50 5.93
C PHE A 94 8.64 -5.99 5.41
N GLU A 95 8.70 -7.04 4.59
CA GLU A 95 7.52 -7.71 4.08
C GLU A 95 6.77 -8.42 5.22
N THR A 96 5.45 -8.46 5.14
CA THR A 96 4.65 -9.12 6.18
C THR A 96 4.77 -10.63 6.07
N PRO A 97 5.21 -11.33 7.14
CA PRO A 97 5.42 -12.76 7.13
C PRO A 97 4.10 -13.52 6.98
N LEU A 98 4.17 -14.69 6.36
CA LEU A 98 3.16 -15.73 6.54
C LEU A 98 3.51 -16.45 7.84
N LYS A 99 2.58 -16.51 8.79
CA LYS A 99 2.79 -17.11 10.10
C LYS A 99 1.92 -18.37 10.25
N VAL A 100 2.50 -19.40 10.82
CA VAL A 100 1.83 -20.64 11.27
C VAL A 100 2.36 -21.01 12.65
N HIS A 101 1.65 -21.88 13.36
CA HIS A 101 2.06 -22.46 14.62
C HIS A 101 2.59 -23.89 14.44
N PRO A 102 3.42 -24.42 15.36
CA PRO A 102 3.93 -25.79 15.28
C PRO A 102 2.81 -26.86 15.20
N THR A 103 1.65 -26.56 15.79
CA THR A 103 0.46 -27.41 15.81
C THR A 103 -0.40 -27.31 14.55
N ASP A 104 -0.16 -26.33 13.67
CA ASP A 104 -0.86 -26.23 12.39
C ASP A 104 -0.47 -27.41 11.49
N THR A 105 -1.23 -27.62 10.42
CA THR A 105 -0.97 -28.72 9.47
C THR A 105 -0.10 -28.26 8.30
N VAL A 106 0.57 -29.23 7.65
CA VAL A 106 1.23 -29.00 6.36
C VAL A 106 0.24 -28.42 5.33
N LEU A 107 -1.03 -28.82 5.37
CA LEU A 107 -2.09 -28.25 4.52
C LEU A 107 -2.25 -26.73 4.72
N ASP A 108 -2.16 -26.23 5.95
CA ASP A 108 -2.25 -24.80 6.25
C ASP A 108 -1.10 -24.02 5.62
N VAL A 109 0.12 -24.55 5.71
CA VAL A 109 1.30 -24.00 5.02
C VAL A 109 1.05 -23.92 3.52
N LEU A 110 0.61 -25.02 2.90
CA LEU A 110 0.34 -25.07 1.46
C LEU A 110 -0.74 -24.07 1.03
N HIS A 111 -1.76 -23.82 1.87
CA HIS A 111 -2.76 -22.78 1.62
C HIS A 111 -2.23 -21.36 1.76
N LEU A 112 -1.11 -21.14 2.46
CA LEU A 112 -0.48 -19.83 2.59
C LEU A 112 0.52 -19.55 1.47
N LEU A 113 1.14 -20.57 0.89
CA LEU A 113 2.06 -20.42 -0.23
C LEU A 113 1.41 -19.67 -1.40
N GLY A 114 2.17 -18.77 -2.03
CA GLY A 114 1.68 -17.90 -3.11
C GLY A 114 0.78 -16.74 -2.63
N LYS A 115 0.36 -16.71 -1.36
CA LYS A 115 -0.35 -15.54 -0.79
C LYS A 115 0.58 -14.35 -0.49
N ARG A 116 1.87 -14.42 -0.81
CA ARG A 116 2.82 -13.29 -0.76
C ARG A 116 3.75 -13.36 -1.97
N ASN A 117 4.43 -12.25 -2.23
CA ASN A 117 5.49 -12.14 -3.24
C ASN A 117 6.83 -12.76 -2.76
N HIS A 118 6.81 -13.44 -1.62
CA HIS A 118 7.91 -14.22 -1.08
C HIS A 118 7.39 -15.59 -0.61
N PRO A 119 8.23 -16.63 -0.62
CA PRO A 119 7.84 -17.97 -0.20
C PRO A 119 7.97 -18.20 1.32
N ALA A 120 8.44 -17.21 2.09
CA ALA A 120 8.67 -17.36 3.53
C ALA A 120 7.39 -17.66 4.32
N VAL A 121 7.30 -18.87 4.87
CA VAL A 121 6.35 -19.27 5.91
C VAL A 121 7.13 -19.46 7.21
N CYS A 122 6.83 -18.62 8.19
CA CYS A 122 7.50 -18.62 9.48
C CYS A 122 6.65 -19.30 10.53
N VAL A 123 7.29 -20.12 11.33
CA VAL A 123 6.67 -20.76 12.49
C VAL A 123 6.89 -19.88 13.70
N VAL A 124 5.82 -19.57 14.41
CA VAL A 124 5.85 -18.83 15.67
C VAL A 124 5.17 -19.67 16.75
N ASP A 125 5.71 -19.66 17.96
CA ASP A 125 5.11 -20.35 19.10
C ASP A 125 3.88 -19.60 19.65
N GLU A 126 3.32 -20.11 20.75
CA GLU A 126 2.15 -19.54 21.42
C GLU A 126 2.42 -18.15 22.02
N ASP A 127 3.67 -17.89 22.42
CA ASP A 127 4.13 -16.60 22.95
C ASP A 127 4.48 -15.60 21.83
N GLY A 128 4.47 -16.05 20.57
CA GLY A 128 4.76 -15.26 19.39
C GLY A 128 6.25 -15.12 19.08
N ALA A 129 7.10 -15.91 19.75
CA ALA A 129 8.51 -16.01 19.46
C ALA A 129 8.73 -16.87 18.20
N PHE A 130 9.80 -16.57 17.48
CA PHE A 130 10.16 -17.20 16.22
C PHE A 130 10.79 -18.58 16.46
N ALA A 131 10.13 -19.63 15.96
CA ALA A 131 10.59 -21.00 16.12
C ALA A 131 11.37 -21.52 14.90
N GLY A 132 11.08 -21.01 13.70
CA GLY A 132 11.75 -21.44 12.47
C GLY A 132 10.97 -21.08 11.20
N ILE A 133 11.28 -21.79 10.12
CA ILE A 133 10.63 -21.64 8.82
C ILE A 133 10.17 -22.99 8.28
N VAL A 134 9.23 -22.94 7.33
CA VAL A 134 8.87 -24.06 6.46
C VAL A 134 8.92 -23.56 5.02
N ARG A 135 9.57 -24.35 4.15
CA ARG A 135 9.66 -24.05 2.71
C ARG A 135 8.65 -24.88 1.92
N HIS A 136 8.49 -24.63 0.62
CA HIS A 136 7.59 -25.46 -0.17
C HIS A 136 8.12 -26.89 -0.28
N GLU A 137 9.43 -27.03 -0.46
CA GLU A 137 10.13 -28.31 -0.65
C GLU A 137 10.13 -29.17 0.63
N ASP A 138 9.88 -28.55 1.79
CA ASP A 138 9.65 -29.25 3.06
C ASP A 138 8.37 -30.09 3.06
N CYS A 139 7.36 -29.63 2.32
CA CYS A 139 6.03 -30.22 2.33
C CYS A 139 5.89 -31.33 1.26
N GLU A 140 6.89 -31.50 0.39
CA GLU A 140 6.84 -32.47 -0.70
C GLU A 140 6.96 -33.90 -0.17
N GLY A 141 6.01 -34.76 -0.53
CA GLY A 141 5.97 -36.16 -0.07
C GLY A 141 5.55 -36.35 1.39
N VAL A 142 5.21 -35.28 2.10
CA VAL A 142 4.72 -35.32 3.48
C VAL A 142 3.18 -35.39 3.49
N ASP A 143 2.60 -36.17 4.42
CA ASP A 143 1.15 -36.19 4.62
C ASP A 143 0.67 -34.79 5.01
N ARG A 144 -0.35 -34.29 4.31
CA ARG A 144 -0.92 -32.94 4.47
C ARG A 144 -1.51 -32.70 5.86
N PHE A 145 -1.86 -33.74 6.60
CA PHE A 145 -2.37 -33.67 7.97
C PHE A 145 -1.25 -33.79 9.03
N SER A 146 0.00 -33.99 8.62
CA SER A 146 1.15 -33.92 9.52
C SER A 146 1.28 -32.52 10.11
N SER A 147 1.83 -32.43 11.31
CA SER A 147 2.10 -31.15 11.97
C SER A 147 3.21 -30.39 11.24
N VAL A 148 3.12 -29.06 11.29
CA VAL A 148 4.20 -28.14 10.86
C VAL A 148 5.51 -28.44 11.57
N ASP A 149 5.45 -28.82 12.84
CA ASP A 149 6.64 -29.20 13.64
C ASP A 149 7.48 -30.31 12.98
N SER A 150 6.82 -31.28 12.32
CA SER A 150 7.52 -32.39 11.65
C SER A 150 8.38 -31.97 10.45
N VAL A 151 8.14 -30.77 9.91
CA VAL A 151 8.85 -30.21 8.74
C VAL A 151 9.51 -28.86 9.06
N LEU A 152 9.59 -28.50 10.35
CA LEU A 152 10.18 -27.25 10.80
C LEU A 152 11.69 -27.26 10.55
N ARG A 153 12.22 -26.14 10.03
CA ARG A 153 13.66 -25.94 9.82
C ARG A 153 14.13 -24.62 10.42
N GLN A 154 15.39 -24.60 10.83
CA GLN A 154 16.07 -23.34 11.12
C GLN A 154 16.41 -22.62 9.82
N PRO A 155 16.22 -21.29 9.73
CA PRO A 155 16.58 -20.56 8.54
C PRO A 155 18.11 -20.52 8.37
N SER A 156 18.61 -20.46 7.14
CA SER A 156 20.06 -20.33 6.87
C SER A 156 20.65 -19.05 7.48
N MET A 157 19.81 -18.03 7.66
CA MET A 157 20.15 -16.81 8.38
C MET A 157 18.88 -16.13 8.90
N ALA A 158 19.04 -15.29 9.92
CA ALA A 158 18.05 -14.31 10.35
C ALA A 158 18.75 -12.96 10.55
N LEU A 159 18.00 -11.87 10.41
CA LEU A 159 18.46 -10.50 10.61
C LEU A 159 17.88 -9.95 11.91
N GLN A 160 18.57 -9.03 12.57
CA GLN A 160 18.05 -8.36 13.76
C GLN A 160 17.48 -6.99 13.38
N ALA A 161 16.31 -6.65 13.91
CA ALA A 161 15.66 -5.36 13.70
C ALA A 161 16.54 -4.21 14.16
N GLY A 162 17.37 -4.42 15.20
CA GLY A 162 18.37 -3.45 15.67
C GLY A 162 19.45 -3.07 14.64
N ASP A 163 19.67 -3.89 13.61
CA ASP A 163 20.60 -3.57 12.50
C ASP A 163 20.01 -2.54 11.51
N PHE A 164 18.72 -2.23 11.65
CA PHE A 164 17.96 -1.32 10.81
C PHE A 164 17.52 -0.11 11.62
N PRO A 165 18.23 1.03 11.52
CA PRO A 165 17.88 2.23 12.25
C PRO A 165 16.45 2.70 11.90
N ALA A 166 15.80 3.38 12.84
CA ALA A 166 14.51 4.00 12.56
C ALA A 166 14.62 4.91 11.33
N PRO A 167 13.70 4.77 10.36
CA PRO A 167 13.79 5.52 9.11
C PRO A 167 13.61 7.02 9.36
N ALA A 168 14.66 7.81 9.13
CA ALA A 168 14.56 9.28 9.17
C ALA A 168 13.81 9.76 7.93
N GLY A 169 12.71 10.50 8.13
CA GLY A 169 11.85 10.94 7.01
C GLY A 169 11.21 9.78 6.23
N GLY A 170 11.02 8.61 6.86
CA GLY A 170 10.43 7.43 6.24
C GLY A 170 11.40 6.58 5.41
N ARG A 171 12.64 7.04 5.16
CA ARG A 171 13.64 6.29 4.40
C ARG A 171 14.57 5.48 5.30
N MET A 172 14.70 4.19 5.03
CA MET A 172 15.69 3.33 5.67
C MET A 172 17.10 3.70 5.18
N PRO A 173 18.13 3.77 6.05
CA PRO A 173 19.50 4.03 5.62
C PRO A 173 19.97 2.99 4.60
N GLU A 174 20.48 3.47 3.46
CA GLU A 174 20.91 2.63 2.34
C GLU A 174 21.97 1.60 2.76
N GLN A 175 22.95 2.01 3.56
CA GLN A 175 23.98 1.13 4.09
C GLN A 175 23.43 -0.05 4.90
N ALA A 176 22.32 0.11 5.63
CA ALA A 176 21.70 -0.98 6.38
C ALA A 176 21.09 -2.02 5.41
N LEU A 177 20.42 -1.55 4.35
CA LEU A 177 19.84 -2.40 3.32
C LEU A 177 20.92 -3.11 2.49
N GLU A 178 22.00 -2.41 2.14
CA GLU A 178 23.15 -2.99 1.42
C GLU A 178 23.81 -4.12 2.21
N ARG A 179 24.11 -3.89 3.50
CA ARG A 179 24.69 -4.93 4.37
C ARG A 179 23.78 -6.16 4.45
N ALA A 180 22.48 -5.94 4.62
CA ALA A 180 21.51 -7.04 4.67
C ALA A 180 21.43 -7.78 3.33
N PHE A 181 21.47 -7.06 2.21
CA PHE A 181 21.52 -7.64 0.87
C PHE A 181 22.76 -8.51 0.68
N THR A 182 23.95 -8.00 0.99
CA THR A 182 25.22 -8.74 0.89
C THR A 182 25.22 -9.97 1.78
N ALA A 183 24.68 -9.89 3.01
CA ALA A 183 24.57 -11.03 3.90
C ALA A 183 23.63 -12.12 3.36
N MET A 184 22.49 -11.73 2.77
CA MET A 184 21.56 -12.65 2.12
C MET A 184 22.16 -13.32 0.89
N ASP A 185 22.89 -12.57 0.06
CA ASP A 185 23.58 -13.08 -1.12
C ASP A 185 24.66 -14.10 -0.73
N ALA A 186 25.49 -13.77 0.27
CA ALA A 186 26.52 -14.68 0.80
C ALA A 186 25.93 -15.97 1.40
N SER A 187 24.72 -15.88 1.98
CA SER A 187 24.00 -17.03 2.54
C SER A 187 23.13 -17.76 1.51
N ALA A 188 23.14 -17.31 0.24
CA ALA A 188 22.34 -17.83 -0.86
C ALA A 188 20.86 -18.06 -0.52
N THR A 189 20.28 -17.17 0.32
CA THR A 189 18.90 -17.29 0.77
C THR A 189 17.96 -16.39 -0.03
N PRO A 190 16.78 -16.86 -0.46
CA PRO A 190 15.80 -16.02 -1.15
C PRO A 190 15.10 -15.03 -0.22
N TYR A 191 15.19 -15.22 1.10
CA TYR A 191 14.62 -14.35 2.12
C TYR A 191 15.29 -14.57 3.48
N ALA A 192 15.16 -13.60 4.38
CA ALA A 192 15.61 -13.69 5.77
C ALA A 192 14.51 -13.21 6.72
N PRO A 193 14.14 -13.99 7.75
CA PRO A 193 13.34 -13.49 8.86
C PRO A 193 14.05 -12.33 9.55
N VAL A 194 13.30 -11.30 9.92
CA VAL A 194 13.79 -10.16 10.71
C VAL A 194 13.18 -10.24 12.10
N LEU A 195 14.04 -10.34 13.11
CA LEU A 195 13.66 -10.57 14.49
C LEU A 195 13.98 -9.36 15.36
N ASP A 196 13.14 -9.06 16.34
CA ASP A 196 13.44 -8.15 17.44
C ASP A 196 13.60 -9.00 18.70
N GLY A 197 14.85 -9.33 19.04
CA GLY A 197 15.14 -10.42 19.96
C GLY A 197 14.72 -11.77 19.37
N ASP A 198 13.72 -12.40 19.98
CA ASP A 198 13.10 -13.65 19.53
C ASP A 198 11.80 -13.41 18.73
N ARG A 199 11.28 -12.18 18.67
CA ARG A 199 9.98 -11.90 18.05
C ARG A 199 10.11 -11.65 16.56
N LEU A 200 9.27 -12.33 15.77
CA LEU A 200 9.23 -12.12 14.32
C LEU A 200 8.52 -10.80 13.95
N VAL A 201 9.31 -9.84 13.45
CA VAL A 201 8.84 -8.52 12.99
C VAL A 201 8.47 -8.53 11.51
N GLY A 202 9.24 -9.21 10.68
CA GLY A 202 9.10 -9.11 9.23
C GLY A 202 9.94 -10.11 8.44
N ILE A 203 9.85 -10.02 7.11
CA ILE A 203 10.72 -10.72 6.18
C ILE A 203 11.46 -9.70 5.32
N LEU A 204 12.76 -9.88 5.15
CA LEU A 204 13.50 -9.18 4.11
C LEU A 204 13.78 -10.14 2.95
N THR A 205 13.62 -9.63 1.73
CA THR A 205 14.04 -10.34 0.51
C THR A 205 15.06 -9.48 -0.23
N PRO A 206 15.93 -10.05 -1.09
CA PRO A 206 16.85 -9.26 -1.90
C PRO A 206 16.13 -8.18 -2.73
N ALA A 207 15.02 -8.54 -3.38
CA ALA A 207 14.18 -7.59 -4.11
C ALA A 207 13.51 -6.55 -3.19
N GLY A 208 13.12 -6.96 -1.98
CA GLY A 208 12.55 -6.08 -0.96
C GLY A 208 13.57 -5.06 -0.45
N ALA A 209 14.82 -5.47 -0.22
CA ALA A 209 15.91 -4.58 0.19
C ALA A 209 16.20 -3.53 -0.88
N LEU A 210 16.37 -3.96 -2.14
CA LEU A 210 16.57 -3.05 -3.28
C LEU A 210 15.42 -2.03 -3.43
N ARG A 211 14.17 -2.51 -3.43
CA ARG A 211 12.99 -1.63 -3.54
C ARG A 211 12.90 -0.65 -2.39
N SER A 212 13.30 -1.03 -1.18
CA SER A 212 13.27 -0.14 -0.01
C SER A 212 14.40 0.88 0.00
N GLY A 213 15.47 0.66 -0.79
CA GLY A 213 16.48 1.68 -1.08
C GLY A 213 16.01 2.69 -2.14
N MET A 214 15.11 2.28 -3.03
CA MET A 214 14.57 3.15 -4.08
C MET A 214 13.36 3.96 -3.62
N PHE A 215 12.38 3.30 -3.01
CA PHE A 215 11.09 3.90 -2.65
C PHE A 215 11.06 4.33 -1.19
N VAL A 216 10.41 5.47 -0.95
CA VAL A 216 10.01 5.91 0.39
C VAL A 216 8.59 5.40 0.63
N PRO A 217 8.26 4.81 1.79
CA PRO A 217 6.89 4.42 2.10
C PRO A 217 6.00 5.64 2.35
N ALA A 218 4.72 5.53 2.00
CA ALA A 218 3.69 6.52 2.31
C ALA A 218 3.25 6.34 3.77
N LEU A 219 3.70 7.22 4.67
CA LEU A 219 3.51 7.12 6.12
C LEU A 219 2.68 8.27 6.69
N ASP A 220 1.85 7.97 7.69
CA ASP A 220 1.14 8.96 8.50
C ASP A 220 2.08 9.65 9.51
N GLY A 221 1.52 10.57 10.32
CA GLY A 221 2.28 11.30 11.33
C GLY A 221 2.90 10.43 12.44
N ASP A 222 2.39 9.21 12.62
CA ASP A 222 2.91 8.21 13.57
C ASP A 222 3.93 7.25 12.93
N GLY A 223 4.27 7.46 11.65
CA GLY A 223 5.19 6.58 10.92
C GLY A 223 4.56 5.25 10.46
N ARG A 224 3.22 5.17 10.40
CA ARG A 224 2.49 3.96 9.97
C ARG A 224 2.00 4.09 8.55
N LEU A 225 1.85 2.96 7.85
CA LEU A 225 1.41 2.93 6.46
C LEU A 225 0.08 3.65 6.25
N ARG A 226 0.00 4.50 5.22
CA ARG A 226 -1.23 5.21 4.86
C ARG A 226 -2.23 4.31 4.13
N LEU A 227 -3.51 4.64 4.26
CA LEU A 227 -4.59 4.05 3.47
C LEU A 227 -5.68 5.08 3.15
N GLY A 228 -6.31 4.91 1.99
CA GLY A 228 -7.51 5.65 1.63
C GLY A 228 -8.77 4.80 1.68
N ALA A 229 -9.93 5.43 1.70
CA ALA A 229 -11.21 4.76 1.53
C ALA A 229 -12.19 5.64 0.76
N ALA A 230 -13.00 5.00 -0.08
CA ALA A 230 -14.05 5.67 -0.83
C ALA A 230 -15.33 5.81 0.00
N VAL A 231 -16.07 6.88 -0.26
CA VAL A 231 -17.40 7.14 0.29
C VAL A 231 -18.32 7.56 -0.85
N GLY A 232 -19.51 6.96 -0.89
CA GLY A 232 -20.52 7.36 -1.87
C GLY A 232 -21.19 8.68 -1.50
N ILE A 233 -22.05 9.16 -2.39
CA ILE A 233 -22.80 10.42 -2.20
C ILE A 233 -24.22 10.21 -1.65
N ASN A 234 -24.58 8.98 -1.27
CA ASN A 234 -25.92 8.59 -0.85
C ASN A 234 -25.96 8.27 0.65
N GLY A 235 -27.13 8.47 1.29
CA GLY A 235 -27.33 8.16 2.70
C GLY A 235 -26.61 9.15 3.62
N ASP A 236 -26.09 8.65 4.74
CA ASP A 236 -25.34 9.45 5.71
C ASP A 236 -23.86 9.54 5.32
N VAL A 237 -23.55 10.46 4.40
CA VAL A 237 -22.18 10.67 3.90
C VAL A 237 -21.27 11.21 5.00
N ALA A 238 -21.75 12.18 5.78
CA ALA A 238 -20.96 12.82 6.82
C ALA A 238 -20.62 11.83 7.95
N GLY A 239 -21.60 11.08 8.46
CA GLY A 239 -21.36 10.08 9.49
C GLY A 239 -20.44 8.96 9.00
N ARG A 240 -20.58 8.54 7.73
CA ARG A 240 -19.66 7.56 7.13
C ARG A 240 -18.24 8.10 7.00
N ALA A 241 -18.06 9.34 6.54
CA ALA A 241 -16.75 9.97 6.44
C ALA A 241 -16.06 10.12 7.81
N ALA A 242 -16.79 10.59 8.82
CA ALA A 242 -16.27 10.68 10.19
C ALA A 242 -15.83 9.31 10.72
N ALA A 243 -16.66 8.28 10.55
CA ALA A 243 -16.35 6.93 11.01
C ALA A 243 -15.13 6.32 10.29
N LEU A 244 -14.94 6.63 9.00
CA LEU A 244 -13.76 6.20 8.25
C LEU A 244 -12.47 6.82 8.79
N VAL A 245 -12.48 8.13 9.07
CA VAL A 245 -11.31 8.81 9.65
C VAL A 245 -11.02 8.30 11.06
N GLU A 246 -12.05 8.11 11.89
CA GLU A 246 -11.91 7.49 13.21
C GLU A 246 -11.34 6.06 13.12
N ALA A 247 -11.66 5.33 12.05
CA ALA A 247 -11.10 4.01 11.79
C ALA A 247 -9.63 4.03 11.33
N GLY A 248 -9.03 5.21 11.11
CA GLY A 248 -7.63 5.38 10.70
C GLY A 248 -7.40 5.53 9.20
N VAL A 249 -8.41 5.96 8.45
CA VAL A 249 -8.27 6.31 7.02
C VAL A 249 -7.59 7.68 6.89
N ASP A 250 -6.56 7.76 6.05
CA ASP A 250 -5.73 8.96 5.86
C ASP A 250 -6.13 9.80 4.65
N VAL A 251 -6.92 9.25 3.72
CA VAL A 251 -7.42 9.91 2.51
C VAL A 251 -8.85 9.49 2.24
N LEU A 252 -9.76 10.45 2.11
CA LEU A 252 -11.15 10.18 1.75
C LEU A 252 -11.37 10.41 0.25
N VAL A 253 -12.07 9.49 -0.40
CA VAL A 253 -12.44 9.63 -1.81
C VAL A 253 -13.96 9.65 -1.94
N VAL A 254 -14.55 10.83 -2.07
CA VAL A 254 -15.97 11.00 -2.37
C VAL A 254 -16.16 10.65 -3.84
N ASP A 255 -16.79 9.50 -4.10
CA ASP A 255 -16.80 8.88 -5.42
C ASP A 255 -18.20 8.62 -5.96
N THR A 256 -18.41 8.99 -7.21
CA THR A 256 -19.61 8.70 -7.99
C THR A 256 -19.27 8.72 -9.49
N ALA A 257 -20.04 7.99 -10.30
CA ALA A 257 -19.82 7.92 -11.75
C ALA A 257 -19.87 9.30 -12.42
N HIS A 258 -20.75 10.19 -11.93
CA HIS A 258 -20.88 11.56 -12.41
C HIS A 258 -20.77 12.54 -11.25
N GLY A 259 -19.58 13.11 -11.04
CA GLY A 259 -19.29 14.01 -9.92
C GLY A 259 -19.81 15.42 -10.09
N HIS A 260 -20.02 15.91 -11.32
CA HIS A 260 -20.52 17.27 -11.55
C HIS A 260 -22.06 17.34 -11.39
N GLN A 261 -22.56 17.01 -10.21
CA GLN A 261 -23.98 17.00 -9.87
C GLN A 261 -24.24 17.61 -8.48
N ARG A 262 -25.44 18.18 -8.28
CA ARG A 262 -25.84 18.83 -7.02
C ARG A 262 -25.53 17.97 -5.78
N LYS A 263 -25.92 16.70 -5.82
CA LYS A 263 -25.74 15.77 -4.69
C LYS A 263 -24.28 15.55 -4.30
N MET A 264 -23.35 15.61 -5.26
CA MET A 264 -21.92 15.52 -4.98
C MET A 264 -21.41 16.79 -4.26
N LEU A 265 -21.88 17.97 -4.71
CA LEU A 265 -21.53 19.24 -4.07
C LEU A 265 -22.05 19.28 -2.62
N ASP A 266 -23.29 18.82 -2.42
CA ASP A 266 -23.89 18.73 -1.09
C ASP A 266 -23.13 17.74 -0.19
N ALA A 267 -22.71 16.60 -0.75
CA ALA A 267 -21.90 15.60 -0.05
C ALA A 267 -20.52 16.16 0.35
N LEU A 268 -19.84 16.88 -0.53
CA LEU A 268 -18.56 17.53 -0.22
C LEU A 268 -18.72 18.59 0.87
N ALA A 269 -19.75 19.44 0.77
CA ALA A 269 -20.04 20.43 1.80
C ALA A 269 -20.31 19.78 3.17
N ALA A 270 -21.03 18.66 3.19
CA ALA A 270 -21.28 17.90 4.41
C ALA A 270 -20.00 17.29 5.00
N VAL A 271 -19.14 16.69 4.16
CA VAL A 271 -17.83 16.15 4.60
C VAL A 271 -16.92 17.26 5.12
N ARG A 272 -16.90 18.42 4.46
CA ARG A 272 -16.09 19.57 4.91
C ARG A 272 -16.61 20.24 6.17
N GLY A 273 -17.92 20.25 6.37
CA GLY A 273 -18.53 20.74 7.61
C GLY A 273 -18.03 20.01 8.87
N LEU A 274 -17.45 18.81 8.73
CA LEU A 274 -16.86 18.05 9.83
C LEU A 274 -15.48 18.56 10.27
N GLY A 275 -14.81 19.41 9.48
CA GLY A 275 -13.47 19.91 9.81
C GLY A 275 -12.39 18.82 9.85
N LEU A 276 -12.52 17.78 9.03
CA LEU A 276 -11.54 16.68 8.97
C LEU A 276 -10.19 17.18 8.45
N THR A 277 -9.11 16.65 9.01
CA THR A 277 -7.71 17.01 8.65
C THR A 277 -7.14 16.19 7.51
N VAL A 278 -7.88 15.18 7.02
CA VAL A 278 -7.44 14.30 5.94
C VAL A 278 -7.79 14.91 4.57
N PRO A 279 -6.98 14.69 3.53
CA PRO A 279 -7.31 15.11 2.17
C PRO A 279 -8.62 14.49 1.69
N VAL A 280 -9.44 15.29 1.01
CA VAL A 280 -10.70 14.88 0.39
C VAL A 280 -10.56 14.94 -1.13
N VAL A 281 -10.53 13.75 -1.74
CA VAL A 281 -10.61 13.55 -3.18
C VAL A 281 -12.08 13.54 -3.62
N ALA A 282 -12.38 14.16 -4.75
CA ALA A 282 -13.72 14.24 -5.30
C ALA A 282 -13.75 13.86 -6.78
N GLY A 283 -14.70 13.03 -7.20
CA GLY A 283 -14.89 12.72 -8.61
C GLY A 283 -16.14 11.90 -8.91
N ASN A 284 -16.37 11.53 -10.18
CA ASN A 284 -15.51 11.80 -11.35
C ASN A 284 -16.00 12.95 -12.22
N VAL A 285 -15.07 13.73 -12.79
CA VAL A 285 -15.37 14.82 -13.73
C VAL A 285 -14.48 14.74 -14.97
N VAL A 286 -14.91 15.37 -16.06
CA VAL A 286 -14.14 15.48 -17.33
C VAL A 286 -14.13 16.90 -17.89
N SER A 287 -14.73 17.87 -17.20
CA SER A 287 -14.88 19.24 -17.66
C SER A 287 -14.22 20.23 -16.69
N ALA A 288 -13.71 21.34 -17.22
CA ALA A 288 -13.15 22.42 -16.41
C ALA A 288 -14.20 23.03 -15.46
N ALA A 289 -15.46 23.08 -15.86
CA ALA A 289 -16.56 23.53 -15.00
C ALA A 289 -16.74 22.59 -13.80
N GLY A 290 -16.76 21.27 -14.04
CA GLY A 290 -16.86 20.28 -12.97
C GLY A 290 -15.69 20.34 -11.99
N VAL A 291 -14.46 20.49 -12.49
CA VAL A 291 -13.27 20.69 -11.64
C VAL A 291 -13.44 21.91 -10.73
N ARG A 292 -13.81 23.07 -11.30
CA ARG A 292 -13.98 24.31 -10.52
C ARG A 292 -15.06 24.19 -9.45
N GLU A 293 -16.19 23.57 -9.79
CA GLU A 293 -17.29 23.39 -8.83
C GLU A 293 -16.94 22.40 -7.71
N LEU A 294 -16.24 21.31 -8.01
CA LEU A 294 -15.78 20.38 -6.97
C LEU A 294 -14.77 21.04 -6.02
N VAL A 295 -13.80 21.79 -6.56
CA VAL A 295 -12.83 22.54 -5.73
C VAL A 295 -13.55 23.60 -4.90
N ALA A 296 -14.49 24.34 -5.47
CA ALA A 296 -15.27 25.35 -4.74
C ALA A 296 -16.17 24.74 -3.65
N ALA A 297 -16.67 23.52 -3.85
CA ALA A 297 -17.38 22.75 -2.83
C ALA A 297 -16.46 22.13 -1.76
N GLY A 298 -15.14 22.28 -1.93
CA GLY A 298 -14.13 21.87 -0.98
C GLY A 298 -13.47 20.53 -1.31
N ALA A 299 -13.26 20.15 -2.56
CA ALA A 299 -12.31 19.07 -2.87
C ALA A 299 -10.86 19.57 -2.75
N ASP A 300 -9.96 18.80 -2.12
CA ASP A 300 -8.50 19.05 -2.18
C ASP A 300 -7.94 18.55 -3.51
N ILE A 301 -8.45 17.39 -3.95
CA ILE A 301 -7.95 16.64 -5.09
C ILE A 301 -9.13 16.26 -5.97
N VAL A 302 -8.98 16.35 -7.29
CA VAL A 302 -10.04 16.01 -8.24
C VAL A 302 -9.69 14.74 -9.01
N LYS A 303 -10.57 13.75 -8.96
CA LYS A 303 -10.46 12.50 -9.73
C LYS A 303 -11.12 12.71 -11.10
N VAL A 304 -10.31 12.62 -12.16
CA VAL A 304 -10.71 12.92 -13.54
C VAL A 304 -10.93 11.63 -14.33
N GLY A 305 -12.02 11.58 -15.10
CA GLY A 305 -12.33 10.50 -16.05
C GLY A 305 -13.72 9.89 -15.86
N VAL A 306 -14.56 9.89 -16.89
CA VAL A 306 -15.91 9.28 -16.87
C VAL A 306 -16.00 8.26 -17.98
N GLY A 307 -16.17 6.97 -17.63
CA GLY A 307 -16.30 5.88 -18.60
C GLY A 307 -15.05 5.31 -19.30
N PRO A 308 -13.77 5.68 -19.05
CA PRO A 308 -12.63 5.03 -19.72
C PRO A 308 -12.14 3.77 -18.99
N GLY A 309 -12.88 3.27 -17.98
CA GLY A 309 -12.49 2.09 -17.21
C GLY A 309 -12.62 0.82 -18.05
N ALA A 310 -11.48 0.20 -18.37
CA ALA A 310 -11.39 -1.15 -18.92
C ALA A 310 -11.45 -2.21 -17.81
#